data_AF-A0A3S0HBI7-F1
#
_entry.id   AF-A0A3S0HBI7-F1
#
_cell.length_a   1.000
_cell.length_b   1.000
_cell.length_c   1.000
_cell.angle_alpha   90.00
_cell.angle_beta   90.00
_cell.angle_gamma   90.00
#
_symmetry.space_group_name_H-M   'P 1'
#
loop_
_entity.id
_entity.type
_entity.pdbx_description
1 polymer ?
#
loop_
_entity_poly.entity_id
_entity_poly.type
_entity_poly.pdbx_seq_one_letter_code
_entity_poly.pdbx_strand_id
1 'polypeptide(L)'
;MLTTRLTVFSAREQLGCIYVFEGYLGTYEGVRVGDMLSALPTSEAFEFDDGDEMYYRHDGDGQYLPGFAVVAEVAETPERASTQVTGYCVHNWNILRARA
;
A
#
# COMPACT_ATOMS: atom_id res chain seq x y z
N MET A 1 16.36 -9.45 11.47
CA MET A 1 15.58 -8.74 10.44
C MET A 1 15.61 -7.26 10.77
N LEU A 2 15.98 -6.43 9.81
CA LEU A 2 15.96 -4.97 9.96
C LEU A 2 14.57 -4.49 9.53
N THR A 3 13.84 -3.84 10.44
CA THR A 3 12.62 -3.13 10.07
C THR A 3 12.98 -1.81 9.42
N THR A 4 12.80 -1.71 8.10
CA THR A 4 12.97 -0.42 7.41
C THR A 4 11.66 0.35 7.48
N ARG A 5 11.73 1.56 8.06
CA ARG A 5 10.64 2.54 8.03
C ARG A 5 11.17 3.80 7.36
N LEU A 6 10.51 4.23 6.28
CA LEU A 6 10.87 5.45 5.57
C LEU A 6 9.74 6.46 5.74
N THR A 7 10.08 7.65 6.23
CA THR A 7 9.15 8.77 6.34
C THR A 7 9.47 9.80 5.27
N VAL A 8 8.48 10.15 4.45
CA VAL A 8 8.63 11.15 3.39
C VAL A 8 7.82 12.39 3.76
N PHE A 9 8.49 13.54 3.75
CA PHE A 9 7.87 14.84 4.02
C PHE A 9 7.76 15.67 2.74
N SER A 10 6.72 16.50 2.66
CA SER A 10 6.57 17.48 1.59
C SER A 10 7.57 18.64 1.73
N ALA A 11 7.62 19.51 0.73
CA ALA A 11 8.43 20.73 0.77
C ALA A 11 8.03 21.72 1.89
N ARG A 12 6.88 21.51 2.55
CA ARG A 12 6.40 22.30 3.69
C ARG A 12 6.57 21.58 5.03
N GLU A 13 7.44 20.57 5.09
CA GLU A 13 7.72 19.76 6.29
C GLU A 13 6.50 19.00 6.83
N GLN A 14 5.48 18.80 6.00
CA GLN A 14 4.31 17.99 6.36
C GLN A 14 4.58 16.53 5.99
N LEU A 15 4.30 15.60 6.91
CA LEU A 15 4.44 14.17 6.65
C LEU A 15 3.48 13.75 5.54
N GLY A 16 4.03 13.36 4.40
CA GLY A 16 3.28 12.92 3.22
C GLY A 16 2.99 11.44 3.27
N CYS A 17 4.00 10.61 3.57
CA CYS A 17 3.81 9.17 3.70
C CYS A 17 4.80 8.49 4.64
N ILE A 18 4.39 7.31 5.11
CA ILE A 18 5.20 6.36 5.87
C ILE A 18 5.19 5.04 5.10
N TYR A 19 6.37 4.56 4.74
CA TYR A 19 6.56 3.20 4.24
C TYR A 19 7.01 2.27 5.36
N VAL A 20 6.46 1.07 5.34
CA VAL A 20 6.79 -0.02 6.27
C VAL A 20 7.06 -1.28 5.47
N PHE A 21 8.19 -1.94 5.74
CA PHE A 21 8.64 -3.14 5.02
C PHE A 21 8.96 -4.30 5.97
N GLU A 22 9.66 -5.31 5.44
CA GLU A 22 10.12 -6.52 6.14
C GLU A 22 10.59 -6.26 7.57
N GLY A 23 10.23 -7.19 8.47
CA GLY A 23 10.56 -7.13 9.89
C GLY A 23 9.61 -6.27 10.72
N TYR A 24 8.63 -5.58 10.13
CA TYR A 24 7.53 -4.99 10.90
C TYR A 24 6.51 -6.07 11.29
N LEU A 25 6.25 -6.20 12.60
CA LEU A 25 5.41 -7.27 13.14
C LEU A 25 3.95 -6.85 13.38
N GLY A 26 3.65 -5.56 13.26
CA GLY A 26 2.31 -5.03 13.46
C GLY A 26 1.41 -5.26 12.24
N THR A 27 0.15 -4.85 12.40
CA THR A 27 -0.86 -4.81 11.34
C THR A 27 -1.37 -3.38 11.18
N TYR A 28 -1.82 -3.04 9.97
CA TYR A 28 -2.51 -1.78 9.69
C TYR A 28 -3.62 -2.03 8.67
N GLU A 29 -4.85 -1.56 8.93
CA GLU A 29 -6.01 -1.79 8.05
C GLU A 29 -6.20 -3.28 7.67
N GLY A 30 -5.90 -4.18 8.60
CA GLY A 30 -6.00 -5.64 8.38
C GLY A 30 -4.85 -6.25 7.58
N VAL A 31 -3.83 -5.48 7.19
CA VAL A 31 -2.67 -5.95 6.41
C VAL A 31 -1.44 -6.12 7.30
N ARG A 32 -0.75 -7.24 7.15
CA ARG A 32 0.59 -7.48 7.71
C ARG A 32 1.60 -7.74 6.60
N VAL A 33 2.84 -7.30 6.81
CA VAL A 33 3.97 -7.69 5.96
C VAL A 33 4.21 -9.20 6.07
N GLY A 34 4.25 -9.88 4.93
CA GLY A 34 4.37 -11.33 4.80
C GLY A 34 3.05 -12.07 4.59
N ASP A 35 1.90 -11.41 4.79
CA ASP A 35 0.60 -11.98 4.42
C ASP A 35 0.52 -12.16 2.89
N MET A 36 -0.28 -13.12 2.46
CA MET A 36 -0.61 -13.27 1.03
C MET A 36 -1.62 -12.20 0.63
N LEU A 37 -1.54 -11.66 -0.59
CA LEU A 37 -2.54 -10.72 -1.11
C LEU A 37 -3.96 -11.30 -1.07
N SER A 38 -4.11 -12.63 -1.21
CA SER A 38 -5.40 -13.32 -1.06
C SER A 38 -6.00 -13.27 0.35
N ALA A 39 -5.20 -12.95 1.38
CA ALA A 39 -5.68 -12.78 2.74
C ALA A 39 -6.24 -11.37 3.00
N LEU A 40 -6.03 -10.43 2.06
CA LEU A 40 -6.58 -9.08 2.17
C LEU A 40 -8.11 -9.13 2.07
N PRO A 41 -8.82 -8.26 2.82
CA PRO A 41 -10.28 -8.26 2.81
C PRO A 41 -10.82 -8.10 1.38
N THR A 42 -11.60 -9.08 0.93
CA THR A 42 -12.17 -9.12 -0.44
C THR A 42 -13.40 -8.24 -0.62
N SER A 43 -13.84 -7.52 0.41
CA SER A 43 -14.98 -6.60 0.31
C SER A 43 -14.70 -5.41 -0.60
N GLU A 44 -13.42 -5.16 -0.91
CA GLU A 44 -12.97 -4.05 -1.73
C GLU A 44 -12.05 -4.56 -2.84
N ALA A 45 -12.17 -3.96 -4.02
CA ALA A 45 -11.33 -4.32 -5.15
C ALA A 45 -9.93 -3.71 -4.99
N PHE A 46 -8.90 -4.47 -5.40
CA PHE A 46 -7.53 -3.96 -5.46
C PHE A 46 -7.09 -3.81 -6.92
N GLU A 47 -6.60 -2.64 -7.30
CA GLU A 47 -5.98 -2.38 -8.60
C GLU A 47 -4.46 -2.25 -8.44
N PHE A 48 -3.70 -2.66 -9.45
CA PHE A 48 -2.25 -2.47 -9.49
C PHE A 48 -1.93 -1.24 -10.34
N ASP A 49 -1.12 -0.34 -9.81
CA ASP A 49 -0.57 0.80 -10.55
C ASP A 49 0.87 0.51 -10.99
N ASP A 50 1.07 0.30 -12.30
CA ASP A 50 2.39 0.06 -12.89
C ASP A 50 3.34 1.25 -12.74
N GLY A 51 2.83 2.46 -12.45
CA GLY A 51 3.62 3.68 -12.32
C GLY A 51 4.45 3.76 -11.04
N ASP A 52 3.94 3.19 -9.94
CA ASP A 52 4.62 3.15 -8.64
C ASP A 52 4.77 1.76 -8.02
N GLU A 53 4.33 0.74 -8.76
CA GLU A 53 4.40 -0.67 -8.41
C GLU A 53 3.65 -1.02 -7.11
N MET A 54 2.47 -0.41 -6.90
CA MET A 54 1.65 -0.63 -5.71
C MET A 54 0.23 -1.06 -6.01
N TYR A 55 -0.38 -1.74 -5.04
CA TYR A 55 -1.78 -2.11 -5.06
C TYR A 55 -2.62 -1.12 -4.24
N TYR A 56 -3.69 -0.61 -4.85
CA TYR A 56 -4.60 0.37 -4.27
C TYR A 56 -6.01 -0.19 -4.08
N ARG A 57 -6.69 0.24 -3.01
CA ARG A 57 -8.08 -0.16 -2.72
C ARG A 57 -9.08 0.74 -3.46
N HIS A 58 -10.19 0.15 -3.88
CA HIS A 58 -11.32 0.85 -4.47
C HIS A 58 -12.60 0.61 -3.68
N ASP A 59 -13.45 1.64 -3.60
CA ASP A 59 -14.80 1.48 -3.08
C ASP A 59 -15.73 0.75 -4.08
N GLY A 60 -16.98 0.53 -3.68
CA GLY A 60 -17.98 -0.15 -4.52
C GLY A 60 -18.34 0.60 -5.81
N ASP A 61 -17.99 1.87 -5.93
CA ASP A 61 -18.17 2.70 -7.13
C ASP A 61 -16.90 2.74 -8.00
N GLY A 62 -15.84 2.03 -7.59
CA GLY A 62 -14.57 1.94 -8.29
C GLY A 62 -13.62 3.12 -8.03
N GLN A 63 -13.91 3.99 -7.07
CA GLN A 63 -13.02 5.11 -6.74
C GLN A 63 -11.91 4.68 -5.80
N TYR A 64 -10.71 5.23 -6.03
CA TYR A 64 -9.57 5.03 -5.15
C TYR A 64 -9.86 5.48 -3.72
N LEU A 65 -9.64 4.57 -2.77
CA LEU A 65 -9.67 4.86 -1.35
C LEU A 65 -8.31 5.43 -0.92
N PRO A 66 -8.23 6.72 -0.56
CA PRO A 66 -6.97 7.34 -0.20
C PRO A 66 -6.51 6.83 1.17
N GLY A 67 -5.20 6.88 1.41
CA GLY A 67 -4.65 6.61 2.74
C GLY A 67 -3.73 5.40 2.82
N PHE A 68 -3.91 4.41 1.94
CA PHE A 68 -3.22 3.14 2.05
C PHE A 68 -2.93 2.50 0.70
N ALA A 69 -1.69 2.05 0.50
CA ALA A 69 -1.25 1.25 -0.64
C ALA A 69 -0.44 0.05 -0.16
N VAL A 70 -0.57 -1.08 -0.86
CA VAL A 70 0.16 -2.32 -0.54
C VAL A 70 1.30 -2.49 -1.54
N VAL A 71 2.49 -2.76 -1.03
CA VAL A 71 3.65 -3.10 -1.86
C VAL A 71 3.75 -4.61 -1.92
N ALA A 72 3.67 -5.15 -3.13
CA ALA A 72 3.81 -6.57 -3.42
C ALA A 72 4.23 -6.72 -4.89
N GLU A 73 4.90 -7.83 -5.23
CA GLU A 73 5.36 -8.07 -6.59
C GLU A 73 4.16 -8.20 -7.57
N VAL A 74 4.32 -7.64 -8.76
CA VAL A 74 3.31 -7.75 -9.81
C VAL A 74 3.18 -9.22 -10.20
N ALA A 75 1.98 -9.76 -10.07
CA ALA A 75 1.68 -11.09 -10.58
C ALA A 75 0.41 -11.06 -11.41
N GLU A 76 0.43 -11.77 -12.54
CA GLU A 76 -0.75 -11.98 -13.36
C GLU A 76 -1.78 -12.82 -12.59
N THR A 77 -3.04 -12.77 -13.02
CA THR A 77 -4.04 -13.71 -12.49
C THR A 77 -3.76 -15.07 -13.12
N PRO A 78 -3.63 -16.19 -12.36
CA PRO A 78 -4.06 -16.41 -10.97
C PRO A 78 -2.98 -16.28 -9.88
N GLU A 79 -1.74 -16.00 -10.24
CA GLU A 79 -0.56 -16.01 -9.35
C GLU A 79 -0.59 -14.90 -8.29
N ARG A 80 -1.34 -13.82 -8.56
CA ARG A 80 -1.60 -12.72 -7.61
C ARG A 80 -2.08 -13.19 -6.24
N ALA A 81 -2.83 -14.28 -6.16
CA ALA A 81 -3.30 -14.82 -4.87
C ALA A 81 -2.16 -15.34 -3.98
N SER A 82 -1.05 -15.76 -4.57
CA SER A 82 0.15 -16.28 -3.88
C SER A 82 1.26 -15.24 -3.67
N THR A 83 1.08 -14.01 -4.15
CA THR A 83 2.05 -12.94 -3.91
C THR A 83 2.03 -12.51 -2.45
N GLN A 84 3.20 -12.36 -1.85
CA GLN A 84 3.34 -11.83 -0.50
C GLN A 84 3.37 -10.30 -0.49
N VAL A 85 2.74 -9.73 0.54
CA VAL A 85 2.90 -8.33 0.91
C VAL A 85 4.33 -8.13 1.41
N THR A 86 5.14 -7.36 0.68
CA THR A 86 6.52 -7.02 1.06
C THR A 86 6.58 -5.73 1.88
N GLY A 87 5.54 -4.91 1.78
CA GLY A 87 5.40 -3.68 2.54
C GLY A 87 4.05 -3.01 2.34
N TYR A 88 3.86 -1.85 2.95
CA TYR A 88 2.73 -0.98 2.69
C TYR A 88 3.10 0.48 2.94
N CYS A 89 2.36 1.37 2.30
CA CYS A 89 2.49 2.81 2.39
C CYS A 89 1.22 3.39 3.02
N VAL A 90 1.37 4.15 4.11
CA VAL A 90 0.30 4.98 4.65
C VAL A 90 0.59 6.41 4.23
N HIS A 91 -0.32 7.03 3.48
CA HIS A 91 -0.06 8.31 2.81
C HIS A 91 -1.22 9.28 2.87
N ASN A 92 -0.93 10.57 3.02
CA ASN A 92 -1.92 11.64 2.92
C ASN A 92 -1.92 12.24 1.52
N TRP A 93 -2.85 11.77 0.67
CA TRP A 93 -2.98 12.22 -0.71
C TRP A 93 -3.30 13.72 -0.86
N ASN A 94 -3.93 14.33 0.15
CA ASN A 94 -4.21 15.76 0.12
C ASN A 94 -2.93 16.61 0.11
N ILE A 95 -1.81 16.06 0.60
CA ILE A 95 -0.52 16.75 0.63
C ILE A 95 0.22 16.59 -0.70
N LEU A 96 0.03 15.46 -1.40
CA LEU A 96 0.69 15.17 -2.68
C LEU A 96 -0.02 15.83 -3.88
N ARG A 97 -1.35 16.03 -3.81
CA ARG A 97 -2.13 16.74 -4.84
C ARG A 97 -1.88 18.25 -4.93
N ALA A 98 -1.24 18.86 -3.92
CA ALA A 98 -0.92 20.29 -3.94
C ALA A 98 0.19 20.68 -4.96
N ARG A 99 0.59 19.74 -5.83
CA ARG A 99 1.55 19.94 -6.93
C ARG A 99 0.95 19.69 -8.33
N ALA A 100 -0.36 19.58 -8.47
CA ALA A 100 -1.04 19.64 -9.76
C ALA A 100 -1.51 21.07 -10.07
#